data_AF-A0A8S9M7U1-F1
#
_entry.id   AF-A0A8S9M7U1-F1
#
_cell.length_a   1.000
_cell.length_b   1.000
_cell.length_c   1.000
_cell.angle_alpha   90.00
_cell.angle_beta   90.00
_cell.angle_gamma   90.00
#
_symmetry.space_group_name_H-M   'P 1'
#
loop_
_entity.id
_entity.type
_entity.pdbx_description
1 polymer ?
#
loop_
_entity_poly.entity_id
_entity_poly.type
_entity_poly.pdbx_seq_one_letter_code
_entity_poly.pdbx_strand_id
1 'polypeptide(L)'
;MRPPRRSELYNAEKKVKSSYFDLPAMNVFVAFPQATPASKFPTCTSDYYHFNELLTPKGQAVRKRVREFMEKEVAPIMTEVCLSLCLFVYFDIIIA
;
A
#
# COMPACT_ATOMS: atom_id res chain seq x y z
N MET A 1 34.46 -29.88 20.26
CA MET A 1 33.90 -29.61 18.91
C MET A 1 34.47 -28.29 18.41
N ARG A 2 34.97 -28.25 17.17
CA ARG A 2 35.44 -26.99 16.56
C ARG A 2 34.22 -26.27 15.97
N PRO A 3 33.99 -24.98 16.26
CA PRO A 3 32.87 -24.26 15.67
C PRO A 3 33.01 -24.20 14.14
N PRO A 4 31.91 -24.31 13.38
CA PRO A 4 31.94 -24.29 11.93
C PRO A 4 32.52 -22.96 11.41
N ARG A 5 33.28 -23.02 10.32
CA ARG A 5 33.87 -21.81 9.73
C ARG A 5 32.76 -20.93 9.16
N ARG A 6 32.94 -19.60 9.22
CA ARG A 6 31.96 -18.62 8.72
C ARG A 6 31.54 -18.86 7.25
N SER A 7 32.44 -19.41 6.45
CA SER A 7 32.18 -19.84 5.06
C SER A 7 31.29 -21.08 4.94
N GLU A 8 31.30 -21.98 5.94
CA GLU A 8 30.45 -23.18 5.99
C GLU A 8 29.02 -22.79 6.40
N LEU A 9 28.87 -21.82 7.31
CA LEU A 9 27.56 -21.22 7.65
C LEU A 9 26.89 -20.59 6.43
N TYR A 10 27.62 -19.76 5.67
CA TYR A 10 27.09 -19.10 4.46
C TYR A 10 26.64 -20.10 3.37
N ASN A 11 27.37 -21.21 3.22
CA ASN A 11 27.02 -22.26 2.25
C ASN A 11 25.86 -23.15 2.73
N ALA A 12 25.75 -23.41 4.03
CA ALA A 12 24.61 -24.13 4.61
C ALA A 12 23.32 -23.30 4.49
N GLU A 13 23.39 -21.99 4.70
CA GLU A 13 22.27 -21.04 4.50
C GLU A 13 21.81 -21.02 3.03
N LYS A 14 22.74 -21.01 2.08
CA LYS A 14 22.42 -21.14 0.65
C LYS A 14 21.74 -22.46 0.30
N LYS A 15 22.05 -23.54 1.01
CA LYS A 15 21.50 -24.89 0.75
C LYS A 15 20.08 -25.08 1.29
N VAL A 16 19.60 -24.17 2.15
CA VAL A 16 18.26 -24.21 2.77
C VAL A 16 17.27 -23.24 2.11
N LYS A 17 17.75 -22.36 1.21
CA LYS A 17 16.83 -21.54 0.40
C LYS A 17 16.00 -22.45 -0.52
N SER A 18 14.68 -22.33 -0.40
CA SER A 18 13.77 -22.97 -1.35
C SER A 18 13.99 -22.40 -2.75
N SER A 19 13.76 -23.20 -3.78
CA SER A 19 13.92 -22.78 -5.19
C SER A 19 13.04 -21.59 -5.58
N TYR A 20 12.02 -21.29 -4.77
CA TYR A 20 11.07 -20.21 -4.99
C TYR A 20 11.50 -18.88 -4.34
N PHE A 21 12.54 -18.89 -3.49
CA PHE A 21 12.89 -17.74 -2.65
C PHE A 21 13.32 -16.50 -3.45
N ASP A 22 13.94 -16.70 -4.61
CA ASP A 22 14.40 -15.61 -5.46
C ASP A 22 13.42 -15.31 -6.63
N LEU A 23 12.19 -15.86 -6.58
CA LEU A 23 11.13 -15.56 -7.55
C LEU A 23 10.46 -14.21 -7.24
N PRO A 24 10.00 -13.47 -8.28
CA PRO A 24 9.27 -12.23 -8.09
C PRO A 24 7.96 -12.45 -7.33
N ALA A 25 7.49 -11.39 -6.65
CA ALA A 25 6.21 -11.42 -5.93
C ALA A 25 5.06 -11.78 -6.88
N MET A 26 4.12 -12.59 -6.38
CA MET A 26 2.95 -13.00 -7.14
C MET A 26 2.04 -11.79 -7.41
N ASN A 27 1.43 -11.75 -8.60
CA ASN A 27 0.47 -10.71 -8.95
C ASN A 27 -0.71 -10.71 -7.97
N VAL A 28 -1.08 -9.52 -7.47
CA VAL A 28 -2.13 -9.34 -6.45
C VAL A 28 -3.49 -9.87 -6.91
N PHE A 29 -3.83 -9.77 -8.20
CA PHE A 29 -5.09 -10.30 -8.74
C PHE A 29 -5.16 -11.83 -8.70
N VAL A 30 -4.01 -12.51 -8.72
CA VAL A 30 -3.92 -13.97 -8.60
C VAL A 30 -3.84 -14.38 -7.14
N ALA A 31 -3.11 -13.62 -6.31
CA ALA A 31 -2.92 -13.91 -4.89
C ALA A 31 -4.19 -13.64 -4.05
N PHE A 32 -4.93 -12.57 -4.36
CA PHE A 32 -6.13 -12.16 -3.63
C PHE A 32 -7.25 -11.71 -4.60
N PRO A 33 -7.87 -12.63 -5.35
CA PRO A 33 -8.89 -12.28 -6.36
C PRO A 33 -10.10 -11.55 -5.80
N GLN A 34 -10.41 -11.77 -4.52
CA GLN A 34 -11.57 -11.19 -3.83
C GLN A 34 -11.33 -9.77 -3.31
N ALA A 35 -10.09 -9.30 -3.29
CA ALA A 35 -9.74 -7.99 -2.74
C ALA A 35 -9.36 -7.03 -3.87
N THR A 36 -9.82 -5.79 -3.76
CA THR A 36 -9.34 -4.72 -4.62
C THR A 36 -8.07 -4.13 -4.00
N PRO A 37 -6.93 -4.10 -4.72
CA PRO A 37 -5.71 -3.51 -4.20
C PRO A 37 -5.88 -2.01 -3.94
N ALA A 38 -5.15 -1.48 -2.95
CA ALA A 38 -5.17 -0.05 -2.61
C ALA A 38 -4.72 0.88 -3.75
N SER A 39 -4.08 0.34 -4.79
CA SER A 39 -3.84 1.06 -6.05
C SER A 39 -5.13 1.54 -6.72
N LYS A 40 -6.27 0.90 -6.42
CA LYS A 40 -7.62 1.36 -6.76
C LYS A 40 -8.33 1.71 -5.47
N PHE A 41 -8.36 3.00 -5.14
CA PHE A 41 -9.01 3.46 -3.92
C PHE A 41 -10.53 3.21 -3.96
N PRO A 42 -11.12 2.73 -2.85
CA PRO A 42 -12.56 2.59 -2.73
C PRO A 42 -13.24 3.97 -2.68
N THR A 43 -14.51 4.02 -3.09
CA THR A 43 -15.35 5.20 -2.90
C THR A 43 -15.38 5.63 -1.44
N CYS A 44 -15.36 6.94 -1.21
CA CYS A 44 -15.36 7.56 0.12
C CYS A 44 -16.68 7.27 0.87
N THR A 45 -16.73 6.16 1.61
CA THR A 45 -17.87 5.75 2.44
C THR A 45 -17.76 6.21 3.90
N SER A 46 -16.65 6.86 4.29
CA SER A 46 -16.43 7.39 5.64
C SER A 46 -17.17 8.70 5.93
N ASP A 47 -17.66 9.40 4.90
CA ASP A 47 -18.40 10.66 5.02
C ASP A 47 -19.85 10.42 5.47
N TYR A 48 -20.01 9.84 6.67
CA TYR A 48 -21.31 9.49 7.24
C TYR A 48 -22.18 10.73 7.51
N TYR A 49 -21.54 11.84 7.89
CA TYR A 49 -22.20 13.09 8.25
C TYR A 49 -22.30 14.10 7.10
N HIS A 50 -21.96 13.71 5.87
CA HIS A 50 -22.05 14.59 4.70
C HIS A 50 -21.27 15.90 4.90
N PHE A 51 -20.04 15.82 5.42
CA PHE A 51 -19.14 16.95 5.69
C PHE A 51 -18.95 17.88 4.49
N ASN A 52 -19.16 17.38 3.27
CA ASN A 52 -19.19 18.22 2.08
C ASN A 52 -20.24 19.35 2.17
N GLU A 53 -21.41 19.12 2.75
CA GLU A 53 -22.48 20.13 2.87
C GLU A 53 -22.11 21.26 3.84
N LEU A 54 -21.21 20.99 4.81
CA LEU A 54 -20.71 21.99 5.75
C LEU A 54 -19.64 22.89 5.15
N LEU A 55 -19.08 22.52 3.98
CA LEU A 55 -18.03 23.28 3.32
C LEU A 55 -18.62 24.29 2.33
N THR A 56 -17.94 25.43 2.19
CA THR A 56 -18.22 26.35 1.08
C THR A 56 -17.97 25.66 -0.28
N PRO A 57 -18.64 26.07 -1.36
CA PRO A 57 -18.46 25.47 -2.69
C PRO A 57 -16.99 25.43 -3.15
N LYS A 58 -16.20 26.44 -2.75
CA LYS A 58 -14.75 26.49 -3.01
C LYS A 58 -14.00 25.40 -2.23
N GLY A 59 -14.37 25.16 -0.98
CA GLY A 59 -13.79 24.08 -0.16
C GLY A 59 -14.11 22.69 -0.72
N GLN A 60 -15.34 22.47 -1.18
CA GLN A 60 -15.74 21.23 -1.84
C GLN A 60 -14.92 20.97 -3.11
N ALA A 61 -14.73 21.99 -3.95
CA ALA A 61 -13.92 21.89 -5.17
C ALA A 61 -12.46 21.53 -4.88
N VAL A 62 -11.88 22.13 -3.84
CA VAL A 62 -10.51 21.80 -3.39
C VAL A 62 -10.43 20.37 -2.90
N ARG A 63 -11.37 19.92 -2.04
CA ARG A 63 -11.41 18.56 -1.51
C ARG A 63 -11.52 17.52 -2.63
N LYS A 64 -12.39 17.75 -3.62
CA LYS A 64 -12.53 16.88 -4.80
C LYS A 64 -11.24 16.81 -5.62
N ARG A 65 -10.59 17.96 -5.88
CA ARG A 65 -9.33 18.01 -6.64
C ARG A 65 -8.18 17.30 -5.94
N VAL A 66 -8.05 17.48 -4.63
CA VAL A 66 -7.01 16.81 -3.84
C VAL A 66 -7.24 15.30 -3.84
N ARG A 67 -8.48 14.85 -3.68
CA ARG A 67 -8.84 13.42 -3.76
C ARG A 67 -8.47 12.82 -5.10
N GLU A 68 -8.92 13.43 -6.21
CA GLU A 68 -8.63 12.93 -7.56
C GLU A 68 -7.13 12.83 -7.84
N PHE A 69 -6.33 13.80 -7.37
CA PHE A 69 -4.88 13.77 -7.53
C PHE A 69 -4.22 12.64 -6.73
N MET A 70 -4.62 12.47 -5.47
CA MET A 70 -4.08 11.41 -4.62
C MET A 70 -4.44 10.01 -5.16
N GLU A 71 -5.67 9.81 -5.63
CA GLU A 71 -6.11 8.53 -6.18
C GLU A 71 -5.43 8.17 -7.50
N LYS A 72 -5.17 9.17 -8.37
CA LYS A 72 -4.57 8.92 -9.70
C LYS A 72 -3.05 8.85 -9.66
N GLU A 73 -2.41 9.80 -9.00
CA GLU A 73 -0.96 10.00 -9.08
C GLU A 73 -0.23 9.34 -7.91
N VAL A 74 -0.82 9.36 -6.71
CA VAL A 74 -0.14 8.91 -5.48
C VAL A 74 -0.46 7.44 -5.17
N ALA A 75 -1.70 7.00 -5.32
CA ALA A 75 -2.12 5.62 -5.05
C ALA A 75 -1.25 4.55 -5.72
N PRO A 76 -0.89 4.66 -7.02
CA PRO A 76 -0.10 3.65 -7.68
C PRO A 76 1.34 3.61 -7.16
N ILE A 77 1.94 4.78 -6.90
CA ILE A 77 3.33 4.91 -6.47
C ILE A 77 3.51 4.43 -5.02
N MET A 78 2.51 4.70 -4.17
CA MET A 78 2.51 4.27 -2.77
C MET A 78 2.45 2.76 -2.58
N THR A 79 2.04 2.00 -3.60
CA THR A 79 2.14 0.53 -3.54
C THR A 79 3.57 0.01 -3.73
N GLU A 80 4.44 0.79 -4.40
CA GLU A 80 5.85 0.43 -4.59
C GLU A 80 6.74 0.99 -3.47
N VAL A 81 6.48 2.22 -3.05
CA VAL A 81 7.17 2.85 -1.93
C VAL A 81 6.44 2.44 -0.66
N CYS A 82 7.01 1.50 0.11
CA CYS A 82 6.48 0.82 1.30
C CYS A 82 6.06 1.76 2.47
N LEU A 83 5.21 2.74 2.19
CA LEU A 83 4.68 3.78 3.07
C LEU A 83 3.24 3.43 3.47
N SER A 84 2.96 2.14 3.68
CA SER A 84 1.66 1.67 4.16
C SER A 84 1.18 2.45 5.39
N LEU A 85 2.09 2.96 6.23
CA LEU A 85 1.78 3.76 7.41
C LEU A 85 1.39 5.23 7.10
N CYS A 86 1.86 5.83 5.99
CA CYS A 86 1.50 7.21 5.66
C CYS A 86 0.11 7.31 4.99
N LEU A 87 -0.31 6.27 4.27
CA LEU A 87 -1.66 6.25 3.70
C LEU A 87 -2.71 6.28 4.81
N PHE A 88 -2.63 5.45 5.86
CA PHE A 88 -3.67 5.47 6.91
C PHE A 88 -3.80 6.82 7.61
N VAL A 89 -2.69 7.46 8.01
CA VAL A 89 -2.75 8.71 8.80
C VAL A 89 -3.19 9.91 7.95
N TYR A 90 -2.78 9.99 6.68
CA TYR A 90 -3.20 11.09 5.80
C TYR A 90 -4.59 10.88 5.17
N PHE A 91 -5.00 9.63 4.91
CA PHE A 91 -6.28 9.32 4.26
C PHE A 91 -7.46 9.47 5.23
N ASP A 92 -7.31 9.10 6.50
CA ASP A 92 -8.38 9.29 7.50
C ASP A 92 -8.57 10.78 7.88
N ILE A 93 -7.50 11.59 7.85
CA ILE A 93 -7.58 13.01 8.25
C ILE A 93 -7.97 13.95 7.09
N ILE A 94 -7.60 13.62 5.85
CA ILE A 94 -7.85 14.52 4.70
C ILE A 94 -9.09 14.11 3.88
N ILE A 95 -9.50 12.84 3.91
CA ILE A 95 -10.59 12.35 3.06
C ILE A 95 -11.90 12.12 3.81
N ALA A 96 -11.91 11.96 5.14
CA ALA A 96 -13.12 12.02 5.97
C ALA A 96 -13.71 13.43 6.04
#